data_AF-A0A6N3EN90-F1
#
_entry.id   AF-A0A6N3EN90-F1
#
_cell.length_a   1.000
_cell.length_b   1.000
_cell.length_c   1.000
_cell.angle_alpha   90.00
_cell.angle_beta   90.00
_cell.angle_gamma   90.00
#
_symmetry.space_group_name_H-M   'P 1'
#
loop_
_entity.id
_entity.type
_entity.pdbx_description
1 polymer ?
#
loop_
_entity_poly.entity_id
_entity_poly.type
_entity_poly.pdbx_seq_one_letter_code
_entity_poly.pdbx_strand_id
1 'polypeptide(L)'
;MKKTKTDAAEKRQLIIFLSVAFALPYMMGILMGYAYYRGIDVSCFPNAQMYYPAAGVMLAALLVKKEDKLVPKKFYLCFITITVLLLLLTVGSVFLPATGMLFAGLNMIITFGSLVSWIFLLAEKKENREAYGLRAHNGKISVLMVILFLLLYFGRIFLMYIAGGQLDEFIDVFKSPVTYRILFVLPINFFLVFTAFFGEEYGWRYYFTPFLQQHFGKVKGVLLLGILWGLWHLPVNVFYYSPHTWLQSIVSQQITCIGMGIFFTYTYLKTNNIWVPVILHFHCSK
;
A
#
# COMPACT_ATOMS: atom_id res chain seq x y z
N MET A 1 21.34 27.89 15.95
CA MET A 1 21.47 27.70 14.48
C MET A 1 21.37 26.24 13.97
N LYS A 2 21.34 25.19 14.81
CA LYS A 2 21.17 23.79 14.35
C LYS A 2 19.70 23.37 14.09
N LYS A 3 18.73 24.03 14.74
CA LYS A 3 17.29 23.70 14.66
C LYS A 3 16.65 24.00 13.29
N THR A 4 17.18 24.97 12.54
CA THR A 4 16.60 25.47 11.29
C THR A 4 16.92 24.63 10.05
N LYS A 5 18.09 23.98 9.99
CA LYS A 5 18.46 23.13 8.84
C LYS A 5 17.72 21.79 8.85
N THR A 6 17.53 21.20 10.03
CA THR A 6 16.80 19.93 10.20
C THR A 6 15.33 20.10 9.83
N ASP A 7 14.73 21.22 10.24
CA ASP A 7 13.34 21.59 9.94
C ASP A 7 13.11 21.85 8.43
N ALA A 8 14.06 22.52 7.77
CA ALA A 8 14.01 22.72 6.32
C ALA A 8 14.11 21.41 5.52
N ALA A 9 14.95 20.46 5.98
CA ALA A 9 15.10 19.15 5.34
C ALA A 9 13.86 18.26 5.55
N GLU A 10 13.27 18.27 6.75
CA GLU A 10 12.02 17.56 7.05
C GLU A 10 10.86 18.13 6.22
N LYS A 11 10.70 19.46 6.19
CA LYS A 11 9.70 20.14 5.35
C LYS A 11 9.84 19.79 3.88
N ARG A 12 11.07 19.75 3.36
CA ARG A 12 11.32 19.38 1.95
C ARG A 12 10.96 17.92 1.68
N GLN A 13 11.28 17.00 2.59
CA GLN A 13 10.87 15.59 2.46
C GLN A 13 9.35 15.46 2.46
N LEU A 14 8.67 16.16 3.38
CA LEU A 14 7.22 16.16 3.47
C LEU A 14 6.57 16.66 2.18
N ILE A 15 7.06 17.77 1.61
CA ILE A 15 6.52 18.31 0.35
C ILE A 15 6.66 17.29 -0.78
N ILE A 16 7.82 16.65 -0.92
CA ILE A 16 8.04 15.61 -1.95
C ILE A 16 7.09 14.43 -1.71
N PHE A 17 7.00 13.95 -0.47
CA PHE A 17 6.09 12.86 -0.12
C PHE A 17 4.64 13.21 -0.44
N LEU A 18 4.12 14.36 0.02
CA LEU A 18 2.74 14.76 -0.23
C LEU A 18 2.45 14.99 -1.73
N SER A 19 3.45 15.47 -2.49
CA SER A 19 3.30 15.65 -3.94
C SER A 19 3.09 14.31 -4.65
N VAL A 20 3.88 13.28 -4.31
CA VAL A 20 3.75 11.96 -4.93
C VAL A 20 2.58 11.18 -4.34
N ALA A 21 2.41 11.21 -3.01
CA ALA A 21 1.41 10.41 -2.32
C ALA A 21 0.00 10.99 -2.40
N PHE A 22 -0.21 12.30 -2.56
CA PHE A 22 -1.55 12.91 -2.63
C PHE A 22 -1.81 13.67 -3.92
N ALA A 23 -0.93 14.60 -4.31
CA ALA A 23 -1.21 15.43 -5.49
C ALA A 23 -1.25 14.60 -6.79
N LEU A 24 -0.28 13.70 -6.99
CA LEU A 24 -0.25 12.80 -8.14
C LEU A 24 -1.50 11.90 -8.24
N PRO A 25 -1.94 11.15 -7.20
CA PRO A 25 -3.16 10.35 -7.32
C PRO A 25 -4.43 11.17 -7.58
N TYR A 26 -4.53 12.40 -7.07
CA TYR A 26 -5.65 13.29 -7.43
C TYR A 26 -5.57 13.77 -8.88
N MET A 27 -4.38 14.09 -9.39
CA MET A 27 -4.18 14.40 -10.81
C MET A 27 -4.52 13.21 -11.71
N MET A 28 -4.07 12.01 -11.32
CA MET A 28 -4.45 10.76 -11.99
C MET A 28 -5.94 10.47 -11.86
N GLY A 29 -6.59 10.92 -10.77
CA GLY A 29 -8.02 10.87 -10.57
C GLY A 29 -8.82 11.66 -11.61
N ILE A 30 -8.33 12.83 -12.03
CA ILE A 30 -8.94 13.60 -13.12
C ILE A 30 -8.86 12.82 -14.43
N LEU A 31 -7.68 12.25 -14.73
CA LEU A 31 -7.47 11.42 -15.92
C LEU A 31 -8.32 10.14 -15.87
N MET A 32 -8.48 9.53 -14.69
CA MET A 32 -9.34 8.38 -14.46
C MET A 32 -10.81 8.71 -14.71
N GLY A 33 -11.29 9.86 -14.23
CA GLY A 33 -12.64 10.34 -14.52
C GLY A 33 -12.89 10.54 -16.01
N TYR A 34 -11.93 11.15 -16.71
CA TYR A 34 -11.98 11.28 -18.18
C TYR A 34 -12.09 9.92 -18.88
N ALA A 35 -11.29 8.93 -18.47
CA ALA A 35 -11.32 7.59 -19.02
C ALA A 35 -12.66 6.88 -18.74
N TYR A 36 -13.13 6.95 -17.49
CA TYR A 36 -14.38 6.36 -17.04
C TYR A 36 -15.58 6.83 -17.85
N TYR A 37 -15.75 8.15 -18.03
CA TYR A 37 -16.88 8.71 -18.79
C TYR A 37 -16.84 8.37 -20.29
N ARG A 38 -15.71 7.88 -20.81
CA ARG A 38 -15.56 7.39 -22.18
C ARG A 38 -15.66 5.88 -22.31
N GLY A 39 -15.99 5.18 -21.23
CA GLY A 39 -16.07 3.72 -21.21
C GLY A 39 -14.71 3.03 -21.35
N ILE A 40 -13.62 3.72 -21.04
CA ILE A 40 -12.27 3.15 -21.04
C ILE A 40 -12.05 2.46 -19.68
N ASP A 41 -11.45 1.27 -19.70
CA ASP A 41 -11.11 0.52 -18.50
C ASP A 41 -10.11 1.31 -17.61
N VAL A 42 -10.43 1.43 -16.32
CA VAL A 42 -9.66 2.20 -15.34
C VAL A 42 -8.94 1.34 -14.30
N SER A 43 -8.86 0.03 -14.49
CA SER A 43 -8.23 -0.91 -13.55
C SER A 43 -6.73 -0.67 -13.34
N CYS A 44 -6.04 -0.04 -14.30
CA CYS A 44 -4.62 0.28 -14.20
C CYS A 44 -4.33 1.36 -13.14
N PHE A 45 -5.29 2.24 -12.86
CA PHE A 45 -5.15 3.35 -11.93
C PHE A 45 -4.90 2.92 -10.48
N PRO A 46 -5.76 2.10 -9.83
CA PRO A 46 -5.53 1.66 -8.46
C PRO A 46 -4.22 0.86 -8.33
N ASN A 47 -3.89 0.02 -9.31
CA ASN A 47 -2.65 -0.77 -9.31
C ASN A 47 -1.39 0.11 -9.29
N ALA A 48 -1.35 1.17 -10.11
CA ALA A 48 -0.24 2.12 -10.09
C ALA A 48 -0.24 2.95 -8.79
N GLN A 49 -1.43 3.36 -8.35
CA GLN A 49 -1.61 4.23 -7.18
C GLN A 49 -1.02 3.64 -5.90
N MET A 50 -1.11 2.32 -5.68
CA MET A 50 -0.51 1.64 -4.52
C MET A 50 1.01 1.88 -4.35
N TYR A 51 1.73 2.23 -5.40
CA TYR A 51 3.19 2.45 -5.36
C TYR A 51 3.58 3.88 -4.94
N TYR A 52 2.67 4.84 -5.09
CA TYR A 52 2.97 6.26 -4.91
C TYR A 52 3.48 6.64 -3.51
N PRO A 53 2.93 6.11 -2.39
CA PRO A 53 3.38 6.53 -1.06
C PRO A 53 4.85 6.18 -0.80
N ALA A 54 5.27 4.93 -1.02
CA ALA A 54 6.67 4.53 -0.88
C ALA A 54 7.58 5.23 -1.89
N ALA A 55 7.15 5.38 -3.15
CA ALA A 55 7.93 6.11 -4.15
C ALA A 55 8.18 7.56 -3.70
N GLY A 56 7.20 8.21 -3.08
CA GLY A 56 7.36 9.53 -2.47
C GLY A 56 8.43 9.57 -1.37
N VAL A 57 8.42 8.57 -0.46
CA VAL A 57 9.45 8.44 0.60
C VAL A 57 10.83 8.21 -0.01
N MET A 58 10.94 7.30 -0.98
CA MET A 58 12.21 6.95 -1.61
C MET A 58 12.78 8.12 -2.41
N LEU A 59 11.94 8.83 -3.16
CA LEU A 59 12.33 10.03 -3.89
C LEU A 59 12.79 11.14 -2.93
N ALA A 60 12.05 11.36 -1.84
CA ALA A 60 12.42 12.31 -0.80
C ALA A 60 13.79 11.96 -0.17
N ALA A 61 14.02 10.68 0.14
CA ALA A 61 15.31 10.21 0.65
C ALA A 61 16.45 10.43 -0.34
N LEU A 62 16.27 10.06 -1.62
CA LEU A 62 17.30 10.23 -2.65
C LEU A 62 17.61 11.70 -2.95
N LEU A 63 16.63 12.61 -2.86
CA LEU A 63 16.82 14.02 -3.17
C LEU A 63 17.30 14.87 -1.98
N VAL A 64 16.92 14.50 -0.76
CA VAL A 64 17.22 15.29 0.45
C VAL A 64 18.36 14.69 1.26
N LYS A 65 18.46 13.35 1.35
CA LYS A 65 19.51 12.64 2.11
C LYS A 65 20.63 12.14 1.18
N LYS A 66 21.07 12.95 0.21
CA LYS A 66 22.03 12.57 -0.84
C LYS A 66 23.37 12.03 -0.30
N GLU A 67 23.82 12.59 0.82
CA GLU A 67 25.09 12.24 1.47
C GLU A 67 24.99 11.04 2.41
N ASP A 68 23.77 10.59 2.73
CA ASP A 68 23.56 9.43 3.59
C ASP A 68 23.94 8.15 2.83
N LYS A 69 25.03 7.53 3.26
CA LYS A 69 25.58 6.31 2.66
C LYS A 69 24.75 5.07 2.98
N LEU A 70 23.84 5.14 3.95
CA LEU A 70 22.98 4.03 4.34
C LEU A 70 21.74 3.90 3.45
N VAL A 71 21.45 4.89 2.60
CA VAL A 71 20.32 4.82 1.65
C VAL A 71 20.47 3.56 0.79
N PRO A 72 19.47 2.65 0.76
CA PRO A 72 19.48 1.47 -0.10
C PRO A 72 19.14 1.86 -1.55
N LYS A 73 20.07 2.57 -2.21
CA LYS A 73 19.84 3.28 -3.48
C LYS A 73 19.36 2.34 -4.59
N LYS A 74 19.90 1.12 -4.68
CA LYS A 74 19.53 0.16 -5.75
C LYS A 74 18.08 -0.28 -5.60
N PHE A 75 17.67 -0.64 -4.38
CA PHE A 75 16.29 -0.99 -4.08
C PHE A 75 15.33 0.19 -4.33
N TYR A 76 15.70 1.40 -3.89
CA TYR A 76 14.86 2.60 -4.08
C TYR A 76 14.70 2.97 -5.56
N LEU A 77 15.78 2.96 -6.34
CA LEU A 77 15.73 3.23 -7.77
C LEU A 77 14.91 2.16 -8.51
N CYS A 78 15.03 0.89 -8.13
CA CYS A 78 14.19 -0.17 -8.68
C CYS A 78 12.71 0.09 -8.44
N PHE A 79 12.33 0.39 -7.19
CA PHE A 79 10.93 0.65 -6.83
C PHE A 79 10.36 1.89 -7.53
N ILE A 80 11.14 2.97 -7.61
CA ILE A 80 10.76 4.18 -8.37
C ILE A 80 10.61 3.85 -9.85
N THR A 81 11.50 3.03 -10.42
CA THR A 81 11.40 2.61 -11.83
C THR A 81 10.10 1.84 -12.07
N ILE A 82 9.75 0.89 -11.20
CA ILE A 82 8.46 0.17 -11.27
C ILE A 82 7.29 1.17 -11.22
N THR A 83 7.35 2.12 -10.29
CA THR A 83 6.31 3.15 -10.12
C THR A 83 6.14 4.00 -11.39
N VAL A 84 7.24 4.43 -12.00
CA VAL A 84 7.22 5.21 -13.25
C VAL A 84 6.70 4.39 -14.41
N LEU A 85 7.11 3.12 -14.54
CA LEU A 85 6.60 2.22 -15.59
C LEU A 85 5.09 2.00 -15.46
N LEU A 86 4.60 1.77 -14.24
CA LEU A 86 3.17 1.64 -13.96
C LEU A 86 2.43 2.95 -14.26
N LEU A 87 2.97 4.10 -13.86
CA LEU A 87 2.39 5.41 -14.17
C LEU A 87 2.28 5.63 -15.68
N LEU A 88 3.35 5.38 -16.43
CA LEU A 88 3.36 5.54 -17.89
C LEU A 88 2.37 4.58 -18.57
N LEU A 89 2.30 3.33 -18.12
CA LEU A 89 1.35 2.35 -18.63
C LEU A 89 -0.10 2.79 -18.34
N THR A 90 -0.39 3.27 -17.13
CA THR A 90 -1.71 3.77 -16.75
C THR A 90 -2.11 5.03 -17.53
N VAL A 91 -1.18 5.95 -17.78
CA VAL A 91 -1.47 7.10 -18.67
C VAL A 91 -1.72 6.62 -20.10
N GLY A 92 -0.87 5.70 -20.59
CA GLY A 92 -1.01 5.11 -21.93
C GLY A 92 -2.31 4.34 -22.13
N SER A 93 -2.83 3.68 -21.09
CA SER A 93 -4.09 2.92 -21.17
C SER A 93 -5.32 3.78 -21.48
N VAL A 94 -5.22 5.10 -21.32
CA VAL A 94 -6.29 6.06 -21.68
C VAL A 94 -6.30 6.37 -23.17
N PHE A 95 -5.16 6.24 -23.85
CA PHE A 95 -5.00 6.62 -25.26
C PHE A 95 -4.88 5.40 -26.18
N LEU A 96 -4.58 4.22 -25.62
CA LEU A 96 -4.44 2.98 -26.33
C LEU A 96 -5.68 2.10 -26.13
N PRO A 97 -6.06 1.25 -27.10
CA PRO A 97 -7.17 0.32 -26.93
C PRO A 97 -6.94 -0.58 -25.72
N ALA A 98 -7.96 -0.70 -24.86
CA ALA A 98 -7.97 -1.61 -23.71
C ALA A 98 -7.92 -3.07 -24.20
N THR A 99 -6.71 -3.58 -24.39
CA THR A 99 -6.43 -4.95 -24.84
C THR A 99 -5.91 -5.78 -23.68
N GLY A 100 -6.06 -7.11 -23.76
CA GLY A 100 -5.44 -8.03 -22.80
C GLY A 100 -3.92 -7.86 -22.66
N MET A 101 -3.26 -7.26 -23.67
CA MET A 101 -1.83 -6.96 -23.64
C MET A 101 -1.46 -5.88 -22.61
N LEU A 102 -2.31 -4.86 -22.39
CA LEU A 102 -2.06 -3.84 -21.37
C LEU A 102 -2.11 -4.44 -19.96
N PHE A 103 -3.10 -5.28 -19.69
CA PHE A 103 -3.23 -6.01 -18.42
C PHE A 103 -2.08 -6.99 -18.20
N ALA A 104 -1.68 -7.72 -19.24
CA ALA A 104 -0.53 -8.60 -19.19
C ALA A 104 0.75 -7.81 -18.87
N GLY A 105 0.95 -6.66 -19.53
CA GLY A 105 2.07 -5.76 -19.26
C GLY A 105 2.09 -5.23 -17.82
N LEU A 106 0.94 -4.80 -17.29
CA LEU A 106 0.80 -4.36 -15.91
C LEU A 106 1.19 -5.47 -14.93
N ASN A 107 0.63 -6.68 -15.10
CA ASN A 107 0.96 -7.82 -14.26
C ASN A 107 2.43 -8.21 -14.37
N MET A 108 3.02 -8.19 -15.56
CA MET A 108 4.45 -8.46 -15.76
C MET A 108 5.33 -7.44 -15.03
N ILE A 109 5.01 -6.14 -15.11
CA ILE A 109 5.76 -5.10 -14.39
C ILE A 109 5.69 -5.33 -12.88
N ILE A 110 4.51 -5.63 -12.34
CA ILE A 110 4.34 -5.91 -10.90
C ILE A 110 5.09 -7.18 -10.49
N THR A 111 4.91 -8.27 -11.22
CA THR A 111 5.49 -9.58 -10.88
C THR A 111 7.01 -9.57 -11.01
N PHE A 112 7.52 -9.19 -12.18
CA PHE A 112 8.95 -9.14 -12.41
C PHE A 112 9.62 -8.05 -11.56
N GLY A 113 8.98 -6.88 -11.44
CA GLY A 113 9.42 -5.81 -10.56
C GLY A 113 9.51 -6.24 -9.10
N SER A 114 8.57 -7.05 -8.60
CA SER A 114 8.63 -7.61 -7.26
C SER A 114 9.80 -8.58 -7.09
N LEU A 115 10.02 -9.49 -8.04
CA LEU A 115 11.16 -10.41 -7.99
C LEU A 115 12.51 -9.65 -7.97
N VAL A 116 12.67 -8.66 -8.85
CA VAL A 116 13.87 -7.82 -8.89
C VAL A 116 14.02 -6.99 -7.61
N SER A 117 12.92 -6.48 -7.07
CA SER A 117 12.91 -5.72 -5.81
C SER A 117 13.36 -6.58 -4.63
N TRP A 118 12.96 -7.86 -4.56
CA TRP A 118 13.49 -8.80 -3.57
C TRP A 118 14.99 -9.02 -3.73
N ILE A 119 15.48 -9.20 -4.96
CA ILE A 119 16.91 -9.38 -5.23
C ILE A 119 17.70 -8.17 -4.71
N PHE A 120 17.31 -6.95 -5.08
CA PHE A 120 18.00 -5.76 -4.61
C PHE A 120 17.88 -5.57 -3.11
N LEU A 121 16.71 -5.79 -2.53
CA LEU A 121 16.51 -5.68 -1.09
C LEU A 121 17.39 -6.67 -0.32
N LEU A 122 17.44 -7.93 -0.74
CA LEU A 122 18.22 -8.97 -0.06
C LEU A 122 19.74 -8.79 -0.27
N ALA A 123 20.14 -8.19 -1.40
CA ALA A 123 21.53 -7.81 -1.67
C ALA A 123 22.02 -6.60 -0.86
N GLU A 124 21.11 -5.78 -0.30
CA GLU A 124 21.50 -4.64 0.56
C GLU A 124 22.11 -5.10 1.88
N LYS A 125 23.15 -4.35 2.31
CA LYS A 125 23.84 -4.59 3.58
C LYS A 125 22.84 -4.51 4.74
N LYS A 126 23.10 -5.30 5.79
CA LYS A 126 22.25 -5.36 6.98
C LYS A 126 22.04 -3.98 7.62
N GLU A 127 23.10 -3.18 7.70
CA GLU A 127 23.08 -1.82 8.26
C GLU A 127 22.20 -0.86 7.42
N ASN A 128 22.28 -0.93 6.09
CA ASN A 128 21.44 -0.13 5.19
C ASN A 128 19.95 -0.46 5.39
N ARG A 129 19.63 -1.76 5.44
CA ARG A 129 18.26 -2.21 5.68
C ARG A 129 17.76 -1.82 7.07
N GLU A 130 18.61 -1.86 8.08
CA GLU A 130 18.27 -1.43 9.44
C GLU A 130 17.94 0.08 9.47
N ALA A 131 18.84 0.90 8.93
CA ALA A 131 18.72 2.36 8.95
C ALA A 131 17.44 2.88 8.28
N TYR A 132 16.95 2.14 7.28
CA TYR A 132 15.74 2.49 6.52
C TYR A 132 14.52 1.63 6.87
N GLY A 133 14.54 0.94 8.02
CA GLY A 133 13.39 0.20 8.56
C GLY A 133 12.92 -0.97 7.68
N LEU A 134 13.81 -1.52 6.87
CA LEU A 134 13.52 -2.63 5.95
C LEU A 134 13.80 -4.00 6.58
N ARG A 135 14.29 -4.05 7.82
CA ARG A 135 14.52 -5.30 8.55
C ARG A 135 13.30 -5.73 9.35
N ALA A 136 13.11 -7.04 9.41
CA ALA A 136 12.12 -7.64 10.29
C ALA A 136 12.66 -7.73 11.73
N HIS A 137 11.83 -7.34 12.70
CA HIS A 137 12.11 -7.42 14.13
C HIS A 137 10.99 -8.18 14.86
N ASN A 138 11.26 -8.58 16.10
CA ASN A 138 10.27 -9.16 17.02
C ASN A 138 9.43 -10.28 16.39
N GLY A 139 10.08 -11.28 15.79
CA GLY A 139 9.42 -12.32 15.00
C GLY A 139 8.26 -13.04 15.71
N LYS A 140 8.42 -13.40 16.99
CA LYS A 140 7.35 -14.06 17.78
C LYS A 140 6.09 -13.18 17.89
N ILE A 141 6.27 -11.89 18.23
CA ILE A 141 5.16 -10.94 18.33
C ILE A 141 4.59 -10.66 16.93
N SER A 142 5.43 -10.58 15.90
CA SER A 142 5.01 -10.41 14.51
C SER A 142 4.05 -11.51 14.07
N VAL A 143 4.42 -12.78 14.30
CA VAL A 143 3.56 -13.94 13.99
C VAL A 143 2.26 -13.87 14.78
N LEU A 144 2.31 -13.56 16.09
CA LEU A 144 1.10 -13.42 16.91
C LEU A 144 0.16 -12.34 16.37
N MET A 145 0.68 -11.18 15.95
CA MET A 145 -0.13 -10.10 15.40
C MET A 145 -0.76 -10.49 14.05
N VAL A 146 -0.05 -11.24 13.21
CA VAL A 146 -0.60 -11.78 11.95
C VAL A 146 -1.72 -12.78 12.24
N ILE A 147 -1.52 -13.71 13.17
CA ILE A 147 -2.56 -14.68 13.54
C ILE A 147 -3.79 -13.96 14.12
N LEU A 148 -3.57 -13.01 15.04
CA LEU A 148 -4.65 -12.21 15.61
C LEU A 148 -5.44 -11.49 14.52
N PHE A 149 -4.76 -10.87 13.55
CA PHE A 149 -5.41 -10.21 12.44
C PHE A 149 -6.27 -11.18 11.62
N LEU A 150 -5.72 -12.34 11.23
CA LEU A 150 -6.46 -13.33 10.45
C LEU A 150 -7.68 -13.83 11.21
N LEU A 151 -7.57 -14.10 12.52
CA LEU A 151 -8.69 -14.51 13.35
C LEU A 151 -9.78 -13.43 13.42
N LEU A 152 -9.41 -12.16 13.59
CA LEU A 152 -10.38 -11.05 13.61
C LEU A 152 -11.02 -10.84 12.23
N TYR A 153 -10.24 -10.94 11.16
CA TYR A 153 -10.71 -10.75 9.79
C TYR A 153 -11.67 -11.88 9.36
N PHE A 154 -11.29 -13.14 9.53
CA PHE A 154 -12.15 -14.28 9.23
C PHE A 154 -13.32 -14.40 10.22
N GLY A 155 -13.12 -14.02 11.48
CA GLY A 155 -14.18 -13.93 12.47
C GLY A 155 -15.26 -12.92 12.07
N ARG A 156 -14.87 -11.74 11.56
CA ARG A 156 -15.81 -10.76 11.00
C ARG A 156 -16.61 -11.35 9.83
N ILE A 157 -15.94 -12.02 8.89
CA ILE A 157 -16.60 -12.66 7.74
C ILE A 157 -17.60 -13.71 8.23
N PHE A 158 -17.19 -14.59 9.14
CA PHE A 158 -18.05 -15.61 9.72
C PHE A 158 -19.31 -15.01 10.38
N LEU A 159 -19.16 -13.95 11.17
CA LEU A 159 -20.29 -13.25 11.78
C LEU A 159 -21.23 -12.62 10.74
N MET A 160 -20.70 -12.13 9.61
CA MET A 160 -21.52 -11.62 8.51
C MET A 160 -22.35 -12.73 7.86
N TYR A 161 -21.76 -13.91 7.61
CA TYR A 161 -22.51 -15.06 7.06
C TYR A 161 -23.60 -15.55 8.02
N ILE A 162 -23.33 -15.60 9.32
CA ILE A 162 -24.35 -15.92 10.33
C ILE A 162 -25.48 -14.88 10.30
N ALA A 163 -25.15 -13.59 10.33
CA ALA A 163 -26.14 -12.52 10.33
C ALA A 163 -26.99 -12.51 9.05
N GLY A 164 -26.43 -12.95 7.93
CA GLY A 164 -27.14 -13.11 6.66
C GLY A 164 -27.95 -14.41 6.52
N GLY A 165 -27.88 -15.32 7.50
CA GLY A 165 -28.54 -16.64 7.41
C GLY A 165 -27.89 -17.61 6.42
N GLN A 166 -26.63 -17.37 6.02
CA GLN A 166 -25.90 -18.09 4.96
C GLN A 166 -24.82 -19.03 5.54
N LEU A 167 -25.05 -19.62 6.71
CA LEU A 167 -24.04 -20.45 7.39
C LEU A 167 -23.60 -21.65 6.54
N ASP A 168 -24.52 -22.25 5.78
CA ASP A 168 -24.22 -23.39 4.91
C ASP A 168 -23.27 -22.99 3.77
N GLU A 169 -23.47 -21.81 3.16
CA GLU A 169 -22.57 -21.28 2.13
C GLU A 169 -21.15 -21.08 2.67
N PHE A 170 -21.03 -20.57 3.90
CA PHE A 170 -19.73 -20.42 4.56
C PHE A 170 -19.03 -21.76 4.74
N ILE A 171 -19.75 -22.80 5.17
CA ILE A 171 -19.21 -24.16 5.35
C ILE A 171 -18.78 -24.75 4.00
N ASP A 172 -19.55 -24.52 2.94
CA ASP A 172 -19.24 -25.04 1.60
C ASP A 172 -17.97 -24.46 1.00
N VAL A 173 -17.58 -23.22 1.35
CA VAL A 173 -16.28 -22.65 0.97
C VAL A 173 -15.14 -23.56 1.42
N PHE A 174 -15.20 -24.15 2.62
CA PHE A 174 -14.14 -25.02 3.14
C PHE A 174 -14.16 -26.43 2.54
N LYS A 175 -15.27 -26.87 1.94
CA LYS A 175 -15.33 -28.14 1.20
C LYS A 175 -14.70 -28.04 -0.19
N SER A 176 -14.59 -26.83 -0.73
CA SER A 176 -14.09 -26.61 -2.09
C SER A 176 -12.58 -26.89 -2.20
N PRO A 177 -12.13 -27.75 -3.14
CA PRO A 177 -10.71 -27.92 -3.44
C PRO A 177 -10.03 -26.63 -3.91
N VAL A 178 -10.81 -25.68 -4.45
CA VAL A 178 -10.30 -24.36 -4.87
C VAL A 178 -9.74 -23.60 -3.67
N THR A 179 -10.39 -23.67 -2.51
CA THR A 179 -9.98 -22.98 -1.28
C THR A 179 -8.58 -23.41 -0.86
N TYR A 180 -8.31 -24.72 -0.83
CA TYR A 180 -6.99 -25.24 -0.48
C TYR A 180 -5.91 -24.89 -1.51
N ARG A 181 -6.25 -24.84 -2.80
CA ARG A 181 -5.32 -24.34 -3.83
C ARG A 181 -4.98 -22.87 -3.61
N ILE A 182 -5.97 -22.03 -3.30
CA ILE A 182 -5.73 -20.61 -3.00
C ILE A 182 -4.82 -20.47 -1.77
N LEU A 183 -5.12 -21.20 -0.68
CA LEU A 183 -4.29 -21.19 0.54
C LEU A 183 -2.84 -21.62 0.27
N PHE A 184 -2.64 -22.59 -0.62
CA PHE A 184 -1.30 -23.04 -1.02
C PHE A 184 -0.56 -21.99 -1.87
N VAL A 185 -1.25 -21.32 -2.80
CA VAL A 185 -0.64 -20.33 -3.71
C VAL A 185 -0.44 -18.98 -3.03
N LEU A 186 -1.22 -18.66 -2.00
CA LEU A 186 -1.23 -17.35 -1.35
C LEU A 186 0.16 -16.88 -0.87
N PRO A 187 0.98 -17.71 -0.18
CA PRO A 187 2.33 -17.31 0.22
C PRO A 187 3.25 -17.05 -0.97
N ILE A 188 3.14 -17.83 -2.05
CA ILE A 188 3.93 -17.63 -3.27
C ILE A 188 3.53 -16.29 -3.90
N ASN A 189 2.22 -16.05 -4.02
CA ASN A 189 1.68 -14.84 -4.60
C ASN A 189 2.12 -13.59 -3.82
N PHE A 190 2.22 -13.66 -2.48
CA PHE A 190 2.77 -12.56 -1.68
C PHE A 190 4.12 -12.09 -2.23
N PHE A 191 5.06 -13.00 -2.45
CA PHE A 191 6.39 -12.62 -2.95
C PHE A 191 6.36 -12.07 -4.38
N LEU A 192 5.39 -12.49 -5.19
CA LEU A 192 5.21 -12.02 -6.57
C LEU A 192 4.55 -10.64 -6.66
N VAL A 193 3.81 -10.19 -5.64
CA VAL A 193 3.09 -8.90 -5.71
C VAL A 193 3.30 -8.00 -4.50
N PHE A 194 4.26 -8.31 -3.61
CA PHE A 194 4.44 -7.59 -2.34
C PHE A 194 4.67 -6.09 -2.52
N THR A 195 5.24 -5.67 -3.65
CA THR A 195 5.63 -4.27 -3.90
C THR A 195 4.44 -3.32 -3.88
N ALA A 196 3.25 -3.77 -4.29
CA ALA A 196 2.04 -2.96 -4.19
C ALA A 196 1.69 -2.65 -2.73
N PHE A 197 1.63 -3.68 -1.87
CA PHE A 197 1.30 -3.52 -0.45
C PHE A 197 2.40 -2.79 0.31
N PHE A 198 3.66 -3.15 0.05
CA PHE A 198 4.82 -2.42 0.56
C PHE A 198 4.81 -0.95 0.13
N GLY A 199 4.35 -0.66 -1.09
CA GLY A 199 4.17 0.67 -1.64
C GLY A 199 3.33 1.57 -0.75
N GLU A 200 2.23 1.04 -0.23
CA GLU A 200 1.38 1.77 0.70
C GLU A 200 1.99 1.80 2.10
N GLU A 201 2.34 0.64 2.67
CA GLU A 201 2.79 0.55 4.06
C GLU A 201 4.05 1.36 4.33
N TYR A 202 5.01 1.34 3.41
CA TYR A 202 6.27 2.05 3.60
C TYR A 202 6.06 3.57 3.59
N GLY A 203 5.11 4.07 2.79
CA GLY A 203 4.68 5.46 2.84
C GLY A 203 3.92 5.79 4.12
N TRP A 204 2.87 5.02 4.42
CA TRP A 204 1.94 5.31 5.50
C TRP A 204 2.51 5.03 6.88
N ARG A 205 3.02 3.81 7.12
CA ARG A 205 3.43 3.32 8.44
C ARG A 205 4.88 3.67 8.76
N TYR A 206 5.79 3.50 7.81
CA TYR A 206 7.21 3.79 8.07
C TYR A 206 7.52 5.29 8.10
N TYR A 207 6.97 6.09 7.18
CA TYR A 207 7.24 7.54 7.11
C TYR A 207 6.15 8.42 7.73
N PHE A 208 4.89 8.29 7.28
CA PHE A 208 3.88 9.30 7.61
C PHE A 208 3.31 9.16 9.03
N THR A 209 3.17 7.94 9.55
CA THR A 209 2.76 7.70 10.95
C THR A 209 3.72 8.39 11.94
N PRO A 210 5.05 8.17 11.93
CA PRO A 210 5.96 8.87 12.83
C PRO A 210 5.86 10.39 12.69
N PHE A 211 5.79 10.90 11.46
CA PHE A 211 5.66 12.35 11.22
C PHE A 211 4.40 12.92 11.87
N LEU A 212 3.24 12.30 11.67
CA LEU A 212 1.98 12.77 12.25
C LEU A 212 1.95 12.62 13.77
N GLN A 213 2.50 11.53 14.32
CA GLN A 213 2.57 11.34 15.77
C GLN A 213 3.51 12.32 16.46
N GLN A 214 4.61 12.71 15.81
CA GLN A 214 5.54 13.73 16.32
C GLN A 214 4.89 15.11 16.41
N HIS A 215 4.00 15.45 15.46
CA HIS A 215 3.40 16.79 15.38
C HIS A 215 2.04 16.91 16.06
N PHE A 216 1.24 15.84 16.11
CA PHE A 216 -0.13 15.86 16.64
C PHE A 216 -0.34 14.97 17.86
N GLY A 217 0.68 14.20 18.27
CA GLY A 217 0.61 13.22 19.35
C GLY A 217 0.13 11.85 18.88
N LYS A 218 0.28 10.83 19.73
CA LYS A 218 0.05 9.41 19.37
C LYS A 218 -1.36 9.16 18.83
N VAL A 219 -2.40 9.51 19.60
CA VAL A 219 -3.80 9.22 19.24
C VAL A 219 -4.23 10.01 18.00
N LYS A 220 -4.06 11.34 18.02
CA LYS A 220 -4.47 12.18 16.89
C LYS A 220 -3.69 11.86 15.62
N GLY A 221 -2.40 11.54 15.73
CA GLY A 221 -1.57 11.15 14.58
C GLY A 221 -2.09 9.89 13.88
N VAL A 222 -2.51 8.87 14.63
CA VAL A 222 -3.11 7.65 14.05
C VAL A 222 -4.46 7.92 13.40
N LEU A 223 -5.33 8.68 14.08
CA LEU A 223 -6.65 9.02 13.53
C LEU A 223 -6.53 9.87 12.26
N LEU A 224 -5.64 10.86 12.26
CA LEU A 224 -5.37 11.70 11.11
C LEU A 224 -4.82 10.89 9.94
N LEU A 225 -3.93 9.92 10.18
CA LEU A 225 -3.49 9.01 9.13
C LEU A 225 -4.67 8.22 8.53
N GLY A 226 -5.55 7.66 9.36
CA GLY A 226 -6.73 6.93 8.89
C GLY A 226 -7.65 7.79 8.02
N ILE A 227 -7.86 9.06 8.42
CA ILE A 227 -8.62 10.03 7.63
C ILE A 227 -7.92 10.30 6.29
N LEU A 228 -6.65 10.66 6.31
CA LEU A 228 -5.89 10.99 5.10
C LEU A 228 -5.77 9.79 4.15
N TRP A 229 -5.59 8.58 4.68
CA TRP A 229 -5.57 7.36 3.88
C TRP A 229 -6.94 7.04 3.28
N GLY A 230 -8.05 7.33 3.98
CA GLY A 230 -9.40 7.25 3.39
C GLY A 230 -9.60 8.26 2.25
N LEU A 231 -9.24 9.52 2.47
CA LEU A 231 -9.30 10.59 1.45
C LEU A 231 -8.40 10.32 0.25
N TRP A 232 -7.31 9.60 0.43
CA TRP A 232 -6.43 9.18 -0.66
C TRP A 232 -7.11 8.24 -1.67
N HIS A 233 -8.08 7.44 -1.23
CA HIS A 233 -8.85 6.54 -2.10
C HIS A 233 -9.95 7.26 -2.89
N LEU A 234 -10.19 8.55 -2.64
CA LEU A 234 -11.36 9.27 -3.16
C LEU A 234 -11.56 9.09 -4.68
N PRO A 235 -10.54 9.30 -5.55
CA PRO A 235 -10.75 9.10 -6.98
C PRO A 235 -11.15 7.65 -7.34
N VAL A 236 -10.50 6.66 -6.71
CA VAL A 236 -10.73 5.23 -6.99
C VAL A 236 -12.11 4.79 -6.51
N ASN A 237 -12.59 5.31 -5.37
CA ASN A 237 -13.95 5.05 -4.90
C ASN A 237 -15.01 5.53 -5.91
N VAL A 238 -14.78 6.71 -6.51
CA VAL A 238 -15.71 7.36 -7.43
C VAL A 238 -15.73 6.68 -8.81
N PHE A 239 -14.56 6.30 -9.33
CA PHE A 239 -14.46 5.87 -10.73
C PHE A 239 -14.17 4.37 -10.91
N TYR A 240 -13.79 3.62 -9.88
CA TYR A 240 -13.43 2.21 -9.99
C TYR A 240 -14.18 1.28 -9.03
N TYR A 241 -14.12 1.49 -7.71
CA TYR A 241 -14.64 0.50 -6.76
C TYR A 241 -16.16 0.36 -6.77
N SER A 242 -16.90 1.48 -6.73
CA SER A 242 -18.36 1.42 -6.80
C SER A 242 -18.93 2.70 -7.43
N PRO A 243 -18.75 2.93 -8.74
CA PRO A 243 -19.12 4.19 -9.37
C PRO A 243 -20.61 4.55 -9.26
N HIS A 244 -21.48 3.54 -9.20
CA HIS A 244 -22.93 3.73 -9.03
C HIS A 244 -23.34 4.05 -7.59
N THR A 245 -22.50 3.74 -6.60
CA THR A 245 -22.75 3.94 -5.16
C THR A 245 -21.54 4.60 -4.49
N TRP A 246 -20.96 5.58 -5.19
CA TRP A 246 -19.67 6.17 -4.83
C TRP A 246 -19.69 6.85 -3.46
N LEU A 247 -20.81 7.42 -3.03
CA LEU A 247 -20.96 7.99 -1.68
C LEU A 247 -20.84 6.91 -0.60
N GLN A 248 -21.54 5.79 -0.76
CA GLN A 248 -21.47 4.65 0.15
C GLN A 248 -20.06 4.06 0.15
N SER A 249 -19.43 3.98 -1.02
CA SER A 249 -18.04 3.53 -1.16
C SER A 249 -17.08 4.43 -0.39
N ILE A 250 -17.19 5.77 -0.50
CA ILE A 250 -16.36 6.71 0.25
C ILE A 250 -16.55 6.55 1.76
N VAL A 251 -17.80 6.48 2.23
CA VAL A 251 -18.08 6.34 3.67
C VAL A 251 -17.53 5.01 4.21
N SER A 252 -17.77 3.91 3.49
CA SER A 252 -17.27 2.58 3.85
C SER A 252 -15.74 2.54 3.85
N GLN A 253 -15.10 3.12 2.82
CA GLN A 253 -13.66 3.22 2.71
C GLN A 253 -13.07 4.07 3.84
N GLN A 254 -13.75 5.14 4.23
CA GLN A 254 -13.29 6.01 5.31
C GLN A 254 -13.31 5.30 6.67
N ILE A 255 -14.38 4.55 6.95
CA ILE A 255 -14.49 3.71 8.15
C ILE A 255 -13.40 2.63 8.13
N THR A 256 -13.21 1.97 6.99
CA THR A 256 -12.21 0.91 6.79
C THR A 256 -10.79 1.45 7.01
N CYS A 257 -10.41 2.54 6.35
CA CYS A 257 -9.08 3.14 6.49
C CYS A 257 -8.78 3.62 7.91
N ILE A 258 -9.78 4.14 8.64
CA ILE A 258 -9.61 4.51 10.05
C ILE A 258 -9.41 3.27 10.91
N GLY A 259 -10.30 2.27 10.83
CA GLY A 259 -10.22 1.05 11.64
C GLY A 259 -8.94 0.26 11.37
N MET A 260 -8.66 0.00 10.09
CA MET A 260 -7.46 -0.71 9.64
C MET A 260 -6.20 0.11 9.91
N GLY A 261 -6.24 1.43 9.70
CA GLY A 261 -5.11 2.32 9.98
C GLY A 261 -4.70 2.32 11.45
N ILE A 262 -5.67 2.25 12.37
CA ILE A 262 -5.42 2.07 13.81
C ILE A 262 -4.72 0.73 14.06
N PHE A 263 -5.27 -0.37 13.55
CA PHE A 263 -4.73 -1.71 13.79
C PHE A 263 -3.33 -1.87 13.17
N PHE A 264 -3.13 -1.46 11.93
CA PHE A 264 -1.82 -1.52 11.25
C PHE A 264 -0.78 -0.67 11.94
N THR A 265 -1.13 0.54 12.37
CA THR A 265 -0.22 1.37 13.17
C THR A 265 0.12 0.70 14.50
N TYR A 266 -0.86 0.13 15.20
CA TYR A 266 -0.62 -0.59 16.44
C TYR A 266 0.36 -1.75 16.24
N THR A 267 0.12 -2.60 15.23
CA THR A 267 0.99 -3.75 14.96
C THR A 267 2.40 -3.32 14.56
N TYR A 268 2.55 -2.27 13.74
CA TYR A 268 3.84 -1.71 13.38
C TYR A 268 4.61 -1.23 14.62
N LEU A 269 3.98 -0.42 15.48
CA LEU A 269 4.63 0.09 16.70
C LEU A 269 4.96 -1.02 17.71
N LYS A 270 4.10 -2.04 17.81
CA LYS A 270 4.29 -3.18 18.72
C LYS A 270 5.41 -4.12 18.28
N THR A 271 5.58 -4.28 16.96
CA THR A 271 6.53 -5.24 16.37
C THR A 271 7.82 -4.59 15.90
N ASN A 272 7.85 -3.26 15.74
CA ASN A 272 8.93 -2.53 15.08
C ASN A 272 9.33 -3.19 13.74
N ASN A 273 8.34 -3.65 12.98
CA ASN A 273 8.54 -4.47 11.80
C ASN A 273 7.58 -4.04 10.69
N ILE A 274 8.11 -3.41 9.64
CA ILE A 274 7.29 -2.94 8.51
C ILE A 274 6.62 -4.09 7.75
N TRP A 275 7.20 -5.29 7.78
CA TRP A 275 6.66 -6.44 7.06
C TRP A 275 5.36 -6.97 7.66
N VAL A 276 5.09 -6.70 8.94
CA VAL A 276 3.82 -7.09 9.58
C VAL A 276 2.65 -6.39 8.91
N PRO A 277 2.53 -5.06 8.91
CA PRO A 277 1.41 -4.40 8.25
C PRO A 277 1.39 -4.64 6.72
N VAL A 278 2.53 -4.93 6.07
CA VAL A 278 2.58 -5.33 4.64
C VAL A 278 1.86 -6.66 4.42
N ILE A 279 2.13 -7.64 5.28
CA ILE A 279 1.45 -8.94 5.26
C ILE A 279 -0.04 -8.75 5.59
N LEU A 280 -0.38 -7.95 6.61
CA LEU A 280 -1.79 -7.73 6.96
C LEU A 280 -2.57 -7.08 5.81
N HIS A 281 -1.97 -6.09 5.16
CA HIS A 281 -2.58 -5.40 4.04
C HIS A 281 -2.80 -6.35 2.86
N PHE A 282 -1.81 -7.18 2.51
CA PHE A 282 -1.95 -8.22 1.49
C PHE A 282 -3.14 -9.18 1.72
N HIS A 283 -3.42 -9.52 2.99
CA HIS A 283 -4.55 -10.42 3.32
C HIS A 283 -5.90 -9.71 3.39
N CYS A 284 -5.93 -8.38 3.55
CA CYS A 284 -7.16 -7.61 3.60
C CYS A 284 -7.60 -7.05 2.23
N SER A 285 -6.63 -6.86 1.33
CA SER A 285 -6.83 -6.29 0.01
C SER A 285 -7.20 -7.36 -0.98
N LYS A 286 -8.49 -7.71 -1.00
CA LYS A 286 -9.25 -8.29 -2.10
C LYS A 286 -10.69 -8.50 -1.66
#